data_AF-A0A0S8GCE2-F1
#
_entry.id   AF-A0A0S8GCE2-F1
#
_cell.length_a   1.000
_cell.length_b   1.000
_cell.length_c   1.000
_cell.angle_alpha   90.00
_cell.angle_beta   90.00
_cell.angle_gamma   90.00
#
_symmetry.space_group_name_H-M   'P 1'
#
loop_
_entity.id
_entity.type
_entity.pdbx_description
1 polymer ?
#
loop_
_entity_poly.entity_id
_entity_poly.type
_entity_poly.pdbx_seq_one_letter_code
_entity_poly.pdbx_strand_id
1 'polypeptide(L)'
;MMKHENIEKLIQKALDREISEKEEQTLNAHLAQCPECQQFYAEMIQTEQSLSTLVEVFPEYTFNDRVLRKLGLRQAFSWRRVVPVGAAAWAASLLLLAILPWPQALLRKLATSTPAVVRFFDNAGIVVASLGDVLGPFVRTTFNLQYALFGLITMILTLFVFSRVIKKEAECKY
;
A
#
# COMPACT_ATOMS: atom_id res chain seq x y z
N MET A 1 35.22 1.40 -43.17
CA MET A 1 34.60 2.73 -43.10
C MET A 1 33.11 2.52 -42.90
N MET A 2 32.58 2.84 -41.71
CA MET A 2 31.16 2.68 -41.42
C MET A 2 30.37 3.80 -42.13
N LYS A 3 29.15 3.49 -42.59
CA LYS A 3 28.28 4.49 -43.22
C LYS A 3 27.72 5.43 -42.16
N HIS A 4 27.60 6.72 -42.48
CA HIS A 4 27.06 7.75 -41.59
C HIS A 4 25.66 7.39 -41.05
N GLU A 5 24.80 6.81 -41.89
CA GLU A 5 23.45 6.34 -41.50
C GLU A 5 23.46 5.33 -40.34
N ASN A 6 24.49 4.47 -40.24
CA ASN A 6 24.59 3.51 -39.14
C ASN A 6 25.02 4.19 -37.84
N ILE A 7 25.80 5.27 -37.93
CA ILE A 7 26.25 6.04 -36.77
C ILE A 7 25.13 6.93 -36.23
N GLU A 8 24.31 7.51 -37.10
CA GLU A 8 23.11 8.25 -36.68
C GLU A 8 22.16 7.37 -35.84
N LYS A 9 21.99 6.09 -36.20
CA LYS A 9 21.20 5.14 -35.39
C LYS A 9 21.84 4.90 -34.02
N LEU A 10 23.16 4.83 -33.94
CA LEU A 10 23.87 4.70 -32.66
C LEU A 10 23.74 5.97 -31.82
N ILE A 11 23.77 7.15 -32.45
CA ILE A 11 23.51 8.43 -31.79
C ILE A 11 22.12 8.45 -31.17
N GLN A 12 21.09 8.05 -31.92
CA GLN A 12 19.70 7.98 -31.41
C GLN A 12 19.58 7.03 -30.22
N LYS A 13 20.15 5.81 -30.33
CA LYS A 13 20.19 4.87 -29.20
C LYS A 13 20.89 5.44 -27.97
N ALA A 14 21.95 6.22 -28.15
CA ALA A 14 22.66 6.85 -27.04
C ALA A 14 21.78 7.88 -26.32
N LEU A 15 21.05 8.71 -27.07
CA LEU A 15 20.11 9.70 -26.53
C LEU A 15 18.94 9.04 -25.78
N ASP A 16 18.39 7.94 -26.32
CA ASP A 16 17.31 7.18 -25.70
C ASP A 16 17.77 6.33 -24.51
N ARG A 17 19.08 6.31 -24.20
CA ARG A 17 19.71 5.48 -23.16
C ARG A 17 19.55 3.96 -23.40
N GLU A 18 19.50 3.57 -24.67
CA GLU A 18 19.35 2.18 -25.14
C GLU A 18 20.62 1.62 -25.80
N ILE A 19 21.73 2.37 -25.76
CA ILE A 19 23.01 1.95 -26.33
C ILE A 19 23.74 0.94 -25.43
N SER A 20 24.32 -0.10 -26.03
CA SER A 20 25.21 -1.04 -25.31
C SER A 20 26.66 -0.54 -25.23
N GLU A 21 27.44 -1.02 -24.26
CA GLU A 21 28.85 -0.61 -24.09
C GLU A 21 29.71 -0.79 -25.37
N LYS A 22 29.47 -1.88 -26.12
CA LYS A 22 30.19 -2.16 -27.37
C LYS A 22 29.81 -1.19 -28.48
N GLU A 23 28.53 -0.83 -28.56
CA GLU A 23 28.02 0.15 -29.52
C GLU A 23 28.52 1.56 -29.17
N GLU A 24 28.61 1.89 -27.88
CA GLU A 24 29.13 3.17 -27.40
C GLU A 24 30.61 3.34 -27.74
N GLN A 25 31.44 2.32 -27.53
CA GLN A 25 32.84 2.34 -27.96
C GLN A 25 32.98 2.56 -29.47
N THR A 26 32.09 1.92 -30.24
CA THR A 26 32.05 2.05 -31.71
C THR A 26 31.66 3.46 -32.13
N LEU A 27 30.66 4.04 -31.47
CA LEU A 27 30.22 5.42 -31.68
C LEU A 27 31.36 6.39 -31.36
N ASN A 28 31.97 6.29 -30.18
CA ASN A 28 33.05 7.16 -29.74
C ASN A 28 34.27 7.09 -30.68
N ALA A 29 34.63 5.89 -31.15
CA ALA A 29 35.70 5.73 -32.13
C ALA A 29 35.41 6.46 -33.46
N HIS A 30 34.16 6.48 -33.89
CA HIS A 30 33.75 7.21 -35.11
C HIS A 30 33.70 8.72 -34.90
N LEU A 31 33.13 9.18 -33.78
CA LEU A 31 33.05 10.60 -33.43
C LEU A 31 34.44 11.24 -33.32
N ALA A 32 35.46 10.48 -32.90
CA ALA A 32 36.84 10.95 -32.87
C ALA A 32 37.46 11.17 -34.27
N GLN A 33 36.90 10.56 -35.32
CA GLN A 33 37.45 10.58 -36.68
C GLN A 33 36.61 11.42 -37.65
N CYS A 34 35.32 11.63 -37.36
CA CYS A 34 34.39 12.32 -38.24
C CYS A 34 33.83 13.60 -37.58
N PRO A 35 34.29 14.80 -38.00
CA PRO A 35 33.84 16.06 -37.40
C PRO A 35 32.36 16.37 -37.69
N GLU A 36 31.82 15.91 -38.81
CA GLU A 36 30.41 16.09 -39.17
C GLU A 36 29.48 15.34 -38.19
N CYS A 37 29.75 14.06 -37.95
CA CYS A 37 29.00 13.27 -36.96
C CYS A 37 29.19 13.80 -35.53
N GLN A 38 30.37 14.34 -35.20
CA GLN A 38 30.64 14.98 -33.92
C GLN A 38 29.76 16.22 -33.72
N GLN A 39 29.67 17.08 -34.74
CA GLN A 39 28.83 18.27 -34.70
C GLN A 39 27.35 17.88 -34.55
N PHE A 40 26.87 16.93 -35.36
CA PHE A 40 25.49 16.45 -35.28
C PHE A 40 25.16 15.88 -33.88
N TYR A 41 26.06 15.08 -33.30
CA TYR A 41 25.87 14.57 -31.94
C TYR A 41 25.78 15.69 -30.89
N ALA A 42 26.63 16.71 -30.99
CA ALA A 42 26.61 17.86 -30.09
C ALA A 42 25.30 18.67 -30.20
N GLU A 43 24.81 18.90 -31.42
CA GLU A 43 23.53 19.58 -31.67
C GLU A 43 22.34 18.81 -31.07
N MET A 44 22.34 17.48 -31.19
CA MET A 44 21.32 16.62 -30.60
C MET A 44 21.34 16.64 -29.06
N ILE A 45 22.52 16.55 -28.44
CA ILE A 45 22.68 16.66 -26.98
C ILE A 45 22.21 18.03 -26.48
N GLN A 46 22.56 19.10 -27.19
CA GLN A 46 22.09 20.44 -26.85
C GLN A 46 20.56 20.54 -26.92
N THR A 47 19.95 19.88 -27.91
CA THR A 47 18.49 19.82 -28.06
C THR A 47 17.84 19.04 -26.91
N GLU A 48 18.36 17.86 -26.56
CA GLU A 48 17.89 17.07 -25.42
C GLU A 48 17.97 17.87 -24.11
N GLN A 49 19.10 18.54 -23.86
CA GLN A 49 19.29 19.40 -22.70
C GLN A 49 18.27 20.53 -22.68
N SER A 50 18.09 21.22 -23.81
CA SER A 50 17.08 22.28 -23.94
C SER A 50 15.68 21.75 -23.64
N LEU A 51 15.34 20.56 -24.14
CA LEU A 51 14.05 19.92 -23.88
C LEU A 51 13.87 19.55 -22.40
N SER A 52 14.93 19.07 -21.74
CA SER A 52 14.90 18.72 -20.32
C SER A 52 14.72 19.93 -19.39
N THR A 53 15.02 21.15 -19.87
CA THR A 53 14.77 22.38 -19.12
C THR A 53 13.32 22.87 -19.18
N LEU A 54 12.47 22.28 -20.04
CA LEU A 54 11.06 22.62 -20.04
C LEU A 54 10.41 22.19 -18.72
N VAL A 55 9.41 22.97 -18.31
CA VAL A 55 8.62 22.68 -17.11
C VAL A 55 7.99 21.31 -17.25
N GLU A 56 8.31 20.40 -16.33
CA GLU A 56 7.62 19.12 -16.20
C GLU A 56 6.15 19.38 -15.92
N VAL A 57 5.29 18.99 -16.86
CA VAL A 57 3.84 19.11 -16.71
C VAL A 57 3.36 17.90 -15.92
N PHE A 58 3.13 18.11 -14.62
CA PHE A 58 2.46 17.10 -13.81
C PHE A 58 0.96 17.11 -14.12
N PRO A 59 0.36 15.95 -14.42
CA PRO A 59 -1.07 15.88 -14.62
C PRO A 59 -1.80 16.23 -13.31
N GLU A 60 -2.96 16.88 -13.44
CA GLU A 60 -3.87 17.06 -12.30
C GLU A 60 -4.23 15.72 -11.66
N TYR A 61 -4.49 15.70 -10.35
CA TYR A 61 -4.82 14.49 -9.60
C TYR A 61 -6.01 13.69 -10.16
N THR A 62 -6.88 14.32 -10.96
CA THR A 62 -8.04 13.67 -11.61
C THR A 62 -7.77 13.13 -13.01
N PHE A 63 -6.55 13.27 -13.54
CA PHE A 63 -6.19 12.83 -14.89
C PHE A 63 -6.51 11.35 -15.13
N ASN A 64 -6.10 10.49 -14.20
CA ASN A 64 -6.36 9.04 -14.28
C ASN A 64 -7.86 8.75 -14.38
N ASP A 65 -8.69 9.40 -13.57
CA ASP A 65 -10.15 9.20 -13.61
C ASP A 65 -10.75 9.65 -14.95
N ARG A 66 -10.24 10.74 -15.54
CA ARG A 66 -10.69 11.23 -16.86
C ARG A 66 -10.30 10.26 -17.98
N VAL A 67 -9.06 9.77 -17.97
CA VAL A 67 -8.57 8.79 -18.95
C VAL A 67 -9.36 7.50 -18.87
N LEU A 68 -9.52 6.94 -17.67
CA LEU A 68 -10.29 5.71 -17.49
C LEU A 68 -11.73 5.86 -17.97
N ARG A 69 -12.37 7.00 -17.68
CA ARG A 69 -13.73 7.28 -18.17
C ARG A 69 -13.80 7.35 -19.69
N LYS A 70 -12.79 7.93 -20.37
CA LYS A 70 -12.71 7.97 -21.84
C LYS A 70 -12.52 6.57 -22.45
N LEU A 71 -11.82 5.69 -21.75
CA LEU A 71 -11.66 4.28 -22.12
C LEU A 71 -12.89 3.43 -21.78
N GLY A 72 -13.97 4.01 -21.23
CA GLY A 72 -15.15 3.26 -20.79
C GLY A 72 -14.90 2.40 -19.54
N LEU A 73 -13.76 2.57 -18.88
CA LEU A 73 -13.40 1.89 -17.65
C LEU A 73 -13.88 2.69 -16.43
N ARG A 74 -14.37 1.99 -15.41
CA ARG A 74 -14.70 2.62 -14.12
C ARG A 74 -13.83 2.02 -13.04
N GLN A 75 -13.23 2.87 -12.22
CA GLN A 75 -12.68 2.42 -10.94
C GLN A 75 -13.85 2.10 -10.02
N ALA A 76 -14.08 0.81 -9.78
CA ALA A 76 -15.08 0.35 -8.83
C ALA A 76 -14.40 -0.09 -7.54
N PHE A 77 -15.05 0.23 -6.41
CA PHE A 77 -14.64 -0.30 -5.13
C PHE A 77 -15.20 -1.71 -4.98
N SER A 78 -14.33 -2.72 -4.92
CA SER A 78 -14.74 -4.11 -4.82
C SER A 78 -15.20 -4.45 -3.41
N TRP A 79 -16.45 -4.08 -3.10
CA TRP A 79 -17.11 -4.40 -1.82
C TRP A 79 -17.01 -5.90 -1.49
N ARG A 80 -17.04 -6.77 -2.50
CA ARG A 80 -16.90 -8.23 -2.34
C ARG A 80 -15.61 -8.65 -1.63
N ARG A 81 -14.50 -7.92 -1.82
CA ARG A 81 -13.24 -8.23 -1.15
C ARG A 81 -13.10 -7.54 0.22
N VAL A 82 -13.73 -6.39 0.40
CA VAL A 82 -13.62 -5.56 1.61
C VAL A 82 -14.54 -6.09 2.73
N VAL A 83 -15.77 -6.50 2.39
CA VAL A 83 -16.77 -7.00 3.33
C VAL A 83 -16.24 -8.15 4.22
N PRO A 84 -15.63 -9.24 3.69
CA PRO A 84 -15.18 -10.34 4.54
C PRO A 84 -14.04 -9.93 5.48
N VAL A 85 -13.12 -9.07 5.02
CA VAL A 85 -12.01 -8.58 5.85
C VAL A 85 -12.53 -7.67 6.98
N GLY A 86 -13.48 -6.78 6.66
CA GLY A 86 -14.14 -5.95 7.66
C GLY A 86 -14.94 -6.75 8.68
N ALA A 87 -15.69 -7.75 8.22
CA ALA A 87 -16.43 -8.65 9.09
C ALA A 87 -15.50 -9.44 10.03
N ALA A 88 -14.39 -9.97 9.51
CA ALA A 88 -13.39 -10.68 10.29
C ALA A 88 -12.72 -9.78 11.34
N ALA A 89 -12.34 -8.56 10.97
CA ALA A 89 -11.74 -7.59 11.89
C ALA A 89 -12.72 -7.21 13.01
N TRP A 90 -13.99 -7.01 12.68
CA TRP A 90 -15.04 -6.69 13.65
C TRP A 90 -15.30 -7.85 14.62
N ALA A 91 -15.40 -9.08 14.09
CA ALA A 91 -15.55 -10.29 14.89
C ALA A 91 -14.36 -10.52 15.84
N ALA A 92 -13.13 -10.30 15.37
CA ALA A 92 -11.93 -10.39 16.20
C ALA A 92 -11.93 -9.34 17.31
N SER A 93 -12.41 -8.12 17.03
CA SER A 93 -12.52 -7.06 18.03
C SER A 93 -13.55 -7.41 19.13
N LEU A 94 -14.70 -7.98 18.76
CA LEU A 94 -15.69 -8.46 19.73
C LEU A 94 -15.17 -9.62 20.58
N LEU A 95 -14.46 -10.56 19.95
CA LEU A 95 -13.83 -11.68 20.65
C LEU A 95 -12.79 -11.18 21.66
N LEU A 96 -11.95 -10.22 21.26
CA LEU A 96 -10.96 -9.60 22.13
C LEU A 96 -11.61 -8.85 23.30
N LEU A 97 -12.70 -8.13 23.04
CA LEU A 97 -13.50 -7.49 24.09
C LEU A 97 -14.10 -8.50 25.07
N ALA A 98 -14.52 -9.69 24.59
CA ALA A 98 -15.06 -10.73 25.45
C ALA A 98 -14.00 -11.40 26.34
N ILE A 99 -12.73 -11.44 25.89
CA ILE A 99 -11.63 -12.12 26.60
C ILE A 99 -10.86 -11.17 27.53
N LEU A 100 -10.85 -9.86 27.26
CA LEU A 100 -10.16 -8.89 28.12
C LEU A 100 -10.76 -8.89 29.54
N PRO A 101 -9.96 -8.81 30.61
CA PRO A 101 -10.47 -8.65 31.97
C PRO A 101 -11.14 -7.28 32.09
N TRP A 102 -12.47 -7.25 32.04
CA TRP A 102 -13.22 -6.01 32.12
C TRP A 102 -12.96 -5.33 33.48
N PRO A 103 -12.67 -4.01 33.50
CA PRO A 103 -12.49 -3.30 34.75
C PRO A 103 -13.78 -3.38 35.56
N GLN A 104 -13.68 -3.87 36.81
CA GLN A 104 -14.84 -4.15 37.68
C GLN A 104 -15.74 -2.91 37.90
N ALA A 105 -15.18 -1.70 37.78
CA ALA A 105 -15.94 -0.44 37.82
C ALA A 105 -16.94 -0.28 36.65
N LEU A 106 -16.60 -0.83 35.48
CA LEU A 106 -17.41 -0.77 34.26
C LEU A 106 -18.54 -1.82 34.31
N LEU A 107 -18.23 -3.03 34.80
CA LEU A 107 -19.23 -4.06 35.06
C LEU A 107 -20.29 -3.61 36.07
N ARG A 108 -19.88 -2.94 37.16
CA ARG A 108 -20.82 -2.41 38.16
C ARG A 108 -21.76 -1.34 37.59
N LYS A 109 -21.25 -0.43 36.74
CA LYS A 109 -22.08 0.59 36.08
C LYS A 109 -23.09 0.00 35.10
N LEU A 110 -22.71 -1.06 34.38
CA LEU A 110 -23.62 -1.76 33.46
C LEU A 110 -24.65 -2.61 34.21
N ALA A 111 -24.25 -3.25 35.31
CA ALA A 111 -25.13 -4.05 36.16
C ALA A 111 -26.23 -3.21 36.83
N THR A 112 -25.93 -1.97 37.23
CA THR A 112 -26.94 -1.07 37.81
C THR A 112 -27.84 -0.39 36.77
N SER A 113 -27.48 -0.44 35.49
CA SER A 113 -28.24 0.20 34.42
C SER A 113 -29.43 -0.62 33.90
N THR A 114 -29.48 -1.94 34.15
CA THR A 114 -30.57 -2.81 33.67
C THR A 114 -30.79 -4.02 34.60
N PRO A 115 -31.95 -4.15 35.27
CA PRO A 115 -32.22 -5.25 36.22
C PRO A 115 -32.28 -6.65 35.59
N ALA A 116 -32.46 -6.75 34.26
CA ALA A 116 -32.46 -8.02 33.53
C ALA A 116 -31.06 -8.67 33.43
N VAL A 117 -30.00 -7.85 33.45
CA VAL A 117 -28.61 -8.31 33.33
C VAL A 117 -28.14 -9.01 34.62
N VAL A 118 -28.63 -8.55 35.77
CA VAL A 118 -28.33 -9.14 37.10
C VAL A 118 -28.76 -10.60 37.19
N ARG A 119 -29.94 -10.95 36.65
CA ARG A 119 -30.45 -12.34 36.62
C ARG A 119 -29.61 -13.27 35.72
N PHE A 120 -29.00 -12.73 34.67
CA PHE A 120 -28.12 -13.50 33.78
C PHE A 120 -26.78 -13.80 34.47
N PHE A 121 -26.28 -12.86 35.28
CA PHE A 121 -25.04 -13.03 36.04
C PHE A 121 -25.18 -13.97 37.24
N ASP A 122 -26.36 -14.09 37.88
CA ASP A 122 -26.56 -15.05 38.98
C ASP A 122 -26.40 -16.51 38.52
N ASN A 123 -26.87 -16.85 37.33
CA ASN A 123 -26.70 -18.19 36.75
C ASN A 123 -25.28 -18.41 36.18
N ALA A 124 -24.60 -17.35 35.74
CA ALA A 124 -23.22 -17.43 35.22
C ALA A 124 -22.16 -17.37 36.34
N GLY A 125 -22.48 -16.79 37.50
CA GLY A 125 -21.55 -16.57 38.61
C GLY A 125 -20.95 -17.84 39.18
N ILE A 126 -21.69 -18.96 39.12
CA ILE A 126 -21.22 -20.28 39.59
C ILE A 126 -20.14 -20.86 38.65
N VAL A 127 -20.18 -20.53 37.35
CA VAL A 127 -19.18 -20.98 36.34
C VAL A 127 -17.97 -20.03 36.30
N VAL A 128 -18.19 -18.74 36.56
CA VAL A 128 -17.12 -17.72 36.56
C VAL A 128 -16.23 -17.82 37.80
N ALA A 129 -16.78 -18.21 38.96
CA ALA A 129 -16.01 -18.37 40.19
C ALA A 129 -14.96 -19.51 40.09
N SER A 130 -15.29 -20.62 39.40
CA SER A 130 -14.37 -21.75 39.23
C SER A 130 -13.28 -21.49 38.17
N LEU A 131 -13.56 -20.64 37.17
CA LEU A 131 -12.56 -20.17 36.20
C LEU A 131 -11.68 -19.04 36.76
N GLY A 132 -12.21 -18.23 37.67
CA GLY A 132 -11.51 -17.10 38.29
C GLY A 132 -10.32 -17.51 39.15
N ASP A 133 -10.42 -18.62 39.89
CA ASP A 133 -9.32 -19.13 40.72
C ASP A 133 -8.20 -19.79 39.90
N VAL A 134 -8.51 -20.28 38.70
CA VAL A 134 -7.52 -20.85 37.77
C VAL A 134 -6.80 -19.76 36.96
N LEU A 135 -7.49 -18.67 36.61
CA LEU A 135 -6.95 -17.58 35.80
C LEU A 135 -6.43 -16.39 36.63
N GLY A 136 -6.75 -16.32 37.93
CA GLY A 136 -6.32 -15.28 38.86
C GLY A 136 -4.81 -14.96 38.86
N PRO A 137 -3.89 -15.95 38.84
CA PRO A 137 -2.45 -15.68 38.75
C PRO A 137 -2.00 -15.25 37.34
N PHE A 138 -2.79 -15.49 36.30
CA PHE A 138 -2.48 -15.11 34.92
C PHE A 138 -2.86 -13.65 34.61
N VAL A 139 -3.90 -13.12 35.29
CA VAL A 139 -4.45 -11.78 35.06
C VAL A 139 -3.72 -10.69 35.85
N ARG A 140 -3.10 -11.01 36.99
CA ARG A 140 -2.36 -10.01 37.81
C ARG A 140 -1.01 -9.59 37.24
N THR A 141 -0.46 -10.37 36.30
CA THR A 141 0.94 -10.23 35.85
C THR A 141 1.07 -9.65 34.44
N THR A 142 -0.03 -9.21 33.83
CA THR A 142 -0.14 -9.02 32.36
C THR A 142 -0.53 -7.60 31.92
N PHE A 143 -0.21 -6.56 32.69
CA PHE A 143 -0.01 -5.21 32.11
C PHE A 143 1.39 -5.12 31.49
N ASN A 144 1.68 -6.01 30.55
CA ASN A 144 2.99 -6.19 29.95
C ASN A 144 3.02 -5.55 28.57
N LEU A 145 4.13 -4.87 28.25
CA LEU A 145 4.43 -4.22 26.96
C LEU A 145 4.09 -5.10 25.74
N GLN A 146 4.14 -6.43 25.93
CA GLN A 146 3.75 -7.44 24.94
C GLN A 146 2.31 -7.31 24.42
N TYR A 147 1.32 -6.94 25.24
CA TYR A 147 -0.06 -6.78 24.75
C TYR A 147 -0.25 -5.50 23.95
N ALA A 148 0.45 -4.41 24.32
CA ALA A 148 0.47 -3.17 23.55
C ALA A 148 1.16 -3.40 22.19
N LEU A 149 2.27 -4.14 22.16
CA LEU A 149 2.94 -4.54 20.93
C LEU A 149 2.06 -5.45 20.05
N PHE A 150 1.35 -6.40 20.65
CA PHE A 150 0.42 -7.26 19.92
C PHE A 150 -0.76 -6.47 19.32
N GLY A 151 -1.31 -5.50 20.06
CA GLY A 151 -2.31 -4.57 19.57
C GLY A 151 -1.80 -3.70 18.41
N LEU A 152 -0.57 -3.19 18.50
CA LEU A 152 0.05 -2.42 17.42
C LEU A 152 0.29 -3.27 16.16
N ILE A 153 0.81 -4.49 16.32
CA ILE A 153 1.06 -5.40 15.21
C ILE A 153 -0.26 -5.75 14.51
N THR A 154 -1.30 -6.10 15.26
CA THR A 154 -2.62 -6.42 14.69
C THR A 154 -3.26 -5.21 14.00
N MET A 155 -3.11 -4.00 14.54
CA MET A 155 -3.54 -2.76 13.89
C MET A 155 -2.78 -2.49 12.57
N ILE A 156 -1.45 -2.64 12.55
CA ILE A 156 -0.64 -2.45 11.33
C ILE A 156 -1.01 -3.51 10.28
N LEU A 157 -1.19 -4.76 10.69
CA LEU A 157 -1.49 -5.87 9.79
C LEU A 157 -2.89 -5.74 9.18
N THR A 158 -3.88 -5.30 9.99
CA THR A 158 -5.22 -4.97 9.46
C THR A 158 -5.16 -3.80 8.50
N LEU A 159 -4.49 -2.69 8.83
CA LEU A 159 -4.31 -1.55 7.90
C LEU A 159 -3.59 -1.96 6.60
N PHE A 160 -2.58 -2.81 6.68
CA PHE A 160 -1.87 -3.33 5.51
C PHE A 160 -2.81 -4.17 4.62
N VAL A 161 -3.56 -5.10 5.21
CA VAL A 161 -4.53 -5.91 4.46
C VAL A 161 -5.63 -5.03 3.86
N PHE A 162 -6.18 -4.08 4.63
CA PHE A 162 -7.16 -3.12 4.14
C PHE A 162 -6.60 -2.30 2.98
N SER A 163 -5.37 -1.77 3.07
CA SER A 163 -4.75 -1.01 1.98
C SER A 163 -4.59 -1.83 0.70
N ARG A 164 -4.28 -3.13 0.82
CA ARG A 164 -4.18 -4.04 -0.32
C ARG A 164 -5.53 -4.35 -0.93
N VAL A 165 -6.56 -4.47 -0.11
CA VAL A 165 -7.93 -4.81 -0.52
C VAL A 165 -8.68 -3.59 -1.09
N ILE A 166 -8.33 -2.37 -0.66
CA ILE A 166 -8.92 -1.10 -1.12
C ILE A 166 -8.43 -0.71 -2.53
N LYS A 167 -7.46 -1.41 -3.11
CA LYS A 167 -7.01 -1.14 -4.49
C LYS A 167 -8.22 -1.16 -5.44
N LYS A 168 -8.50 0.00 -6.04
CA LYS A 168 -9.55 0.17 -7.03
C LYS A 168 -9.15 -0.60 -8.29
N GLU A 169 -9.96 -1.56 -8.69
CA GLU A 169 -9.78 -2.27 -9.95
C GLU A 169 -10.52 -1.50 -11.06
N ALA A 170 -9.93 -1.48 -12.26
CA ALA A 170 -10.60 -0.96 -13.44
C ALA A 170 -11.56 -2.03 -13.95
N GLU A 171 -12.86 -1.80 -13.84
CA GLU A 171 -13.88 -2.67 -14.39
C GLU A 171 -14.30 -2.16 -15.78
N CYS A 172 -14.40 -3.08 -16.74
CA CYS A 172 -14.96 -2.80 -18.07
C CYS A 172 -16.48 -2.63 -17.96
N LYS A 173 -17.00 -1.54 -18.50
CA LYS A 173 -18.44 -1.34 -18.63
C LYS A 173 -18.95 -2.20 -19.79
N TYR A 174 -19.61 -3.32 -19.48
CA TYR A 174 -20.46 -4.04 -20.43
C TYR A 174 -21.78 -3.29 -20.62
#